data_AF-A0A5D0ME07-F1
#
_entry.id   AF-A0A5D0ME07-F1
#
_cell.length_a   1.000
_cell.length_b   1.000
_cell.length_c   1.000
_cell.angle_alpha   90.00
_cell.angle_beta   90.00
_cell.angle_gamma   90.00
#
_symmetry.space_group_name_H-M   'P 1'
#
loop_
_entity.id
_entity.type
_entity.pdbx_description
1 polymer ?
#
loop_
_entity_poly.entity_id
_entity_poly.type
_entity_poly.pdbx_seq_one_letter_code
_entity_poly.pdbx_strand_id
1 'polypeptide(L)'
;MNRKGFTLLELVTVIIIVGILAAAGVPLYLNYVEDAKIARAKATIDAIYSAERVHYQKEGSFWPSGSTESDIDVTDGTDEIETNLGIKLDPSIANDWTFTINNAGNADALTITANGKSGGNAAGLSTSFYSNSGTFSN
;
A
#
# COMPACT_ATOMS: atom_id res chain seq x y z
N MET A 1 -56.32 0.52 -22.47
CA MET A 1 -55.10 0.51 -21.63
C MET A 1 -54.05 1.40 -22.30
N ASN A 2 -53.88 2.64 -21.83
CA ASN A 2 -52.90 3.56 -22.43
C ASN A 2 -51.50 3.21 -21.90
N ARG A 3 -50.71 2.53 -22.74
CA ARG A 3 -49.27 2.38 -22.50
C ARG A 3 -48.63 3.75 -22.75
N LYS A 4 -48.25 4.45 -21.68
CA LYS A 4 -47.35 5.60 -21.77
C LYS A 4 -45.99 5.05 -22.21
N GLY A 5 -45.63 5.27 -23.48
CA GLY A 5 -44.31 4.97 -24.00
C GLY A 5 -43.30 5.96 -23.44
N PHE A 6 -42.11 5.47 -23.09
CA PHE A 6 -40.96 6.30 -22.73
C PHE A 6 -40.59 7.19 -23.91
N THR A 7 -40.33 8.49 -23.68
CA THR A 7 -39.94 9.38 -24.78
C THR A 7 -38.45 9.23 -25.10
N LEU A 8 -38.10 9.37 -26.38
CA LEU A 8 -36.69 9.38 -26.79
C LEU A 8 -35.93 10.55 -26.15
N LEU A 9 -36.61 11.68 -25.91
CA LEU A 9 -36.04 12.85 -25.27
C LEU A 9 -35.66 12.59 -23.80
N GLU A 10 -36.48 11.83 -23.06
CA GLU A 10 -36.17 11.42 -21.69
C GLU A 10 -34.92 10.56 -21.64
N LEU A 11 -34.75 9.64 -22.59
CA LEU A 11 -33.54 8.81 -22.65
C LEU A 11 -32.30 9.63 -23.00
N VAL A 12 -32.40 10.53 -24.00
CA VAL A 12 -31.27 11.35 -24.46
C VAL A 12 -30.80 12.33 -23.38
N THR A 13 -31.71 12.95 -22.64
CA THR A 13 -31.32 13.88 -21.57
C THR A 13 -30.62 13.16 -20.42
N VAL A 14 -31.06 11.95 -20.07
CA VAL A 14 -30.43 11.14 -19.02
C VAL A 14 -29.01 10.72 -19.40
N ILE A 15 -28.78 10.24 -20.63
CA ILE A 15 -27.43 9.85 -21.06
C ILE A 15 -26.48 11.06 -21.12
N ILE A 16 -26.98 12.26 -21.45
CA ILE A 16 -26.18 13.50 -21.43
C ILE A 16 -25.76 13.82 -19.99
N ILE A 17 -26.70 13.80 -19.05
CA ILE A 17 -26.41 14.10 -17.64
C ILE A 17 -25.43 13.05 -17.06
N VAL A 18 -25.68 11.75 -17.30
CA VAL A 18 -24.78 10.67 -16.86
C VAL A 18 -23.40 10.80 -17.51
N GLY A 19 -23.32 11.21 -18.77
CA GLY A 19 -22.05 11.47 -19.45
C GLY A 19 -21.23 12.58 -18.78
N ILE A 20 -21.86 13.68 -18.40
CA ILE A 20 -21.19 14.80 -17.69
C ILE A 20 -20.72 14.35 -16.30
N LEU A 21 -21.58 13.65 -15.55
CA LEU A 21 -21.24 13.16 -14.21
C LEU A 21 -20.12 12.11 -14.26
N ALA A 22 -20.13 11.22 -15.25
CA ALA A 22 -19.07 10.23 -15.42
C ALA A 22 -17.74 10.90 -15.76
N ALA A 23 -17.74 11.90 -16.65
CA ALA A 23 -16.53 12.62 -17.04
C ALA A 23 -15.85 13.32 -15.84
N ALA A 24 -16.63 13.93 -14.94
CA ALA A 24 -16.10 14.55 -13.73
C ALA A 24 -15.81 13.54 -12.61
N GLY A 25 -16.59 12.46 -12.52
CA GLY A 25 -16.54 11.49 -11.41
C GLY A 25 -15.40 10.47 -11.52
N VAL A 26 -15.06 10.01 -12.73
CA VAL A 26 -14.01 9.02 -12.94
C VAL A 26 -12.64 9.45 -12.38
N PRO A 27 -12.10 10.65 -12.68
CA PRO A 27 -10.78 11.03 -12.14
C PRO A 27 -10.78 11.12 -10.61
N LEU A 28 -11.85 11.59 -9.99
CA LEU A 28 -11.99 11.64 -8.54
C LEU A 28 -12.00 10.23 -7.92
N TYR A 29 -12.71 9.30 -8.55
CA TYR A 29 -12.75 7.91 -8.11
C TYR A 29 -11.39 7.22 -8.22
N LEU A 30 -10.63 7.48 -9.28
CA LEU A 30 -9.29 6.90 -9.45
C LEU A 30 -8.33 7.35 -8.33
N ASN A 31 -8.29 8.65 -8.02
CA ASN A 31 -7.49 9.17 -6.91
C ASN A 31 -7.90 8.53 -5.56
N TYR A 32 -9.20 8.41 -5.31
CA TYR A 32 -9.70 7.77 -4.08
C TYR A 32 -9.24 6.30 -3.96
N VAL A 33 -9.23 5.57 -5.07
CA VAL A 33 -8.75 4.18 -5.10
C VAL A 33 -7.24 4.11 -4.87
N GLU A 34 -6.45 5.05 -5.42
CA GLU A 34 -5.00 5.15 -5.16
C GLU A 34 -4.70 5.46 -3.69
N ASP A 35 -5.39 6.45 -3.10
CA ASP A 35 -5.27 6.80 -1.69
C ASP A 35 -5.63 5.61 -0.78
N ALA A 36 -6.69 4.87 -1.11
CA ALA A 36 -7.08 3.68 -0.37
C ALA A 36 -6.02 2.57 -0.44
N LYS A 37 -5.37 2.38 -1.59
CA LYS A 37 -4.26 1.43 -1.75
C LYS A 37 -3.07 1.83 -0.89
N ILE A 38 -2.67 3.11 -0.92
CA ILE A 38 -1.58 3.63 -0.09
C ILE A 38 -1.93 3.48 1.39
N ALA A 39 -3.15 3.80 1.81
CA ALA A 39 -3.59 3.65 3.19
C ALA A 39 -3.47 2.20 3.68
N ARG A 40 -3.80 1.22 2.82
CA ARG A 40 -3.62 -0.21 3.12
C ARG A 40 -2.14 -0.59 3.27
N ALA A 41 -1.26 -0.05 2.42
CA ALA A 41 0.17 -0.25 2.56
C ALA A 41 0.69 0.35 3.89
N LYS A 42 0.26 1.56 4.25
CA LYS A 42 0.61 2.21 5.52
C LYS A 42 0.19 1.38 6.74
N ALA A 43 -1.03 0.85 6.75
CA ALA A 43 -1.48 -0.04 7.82
C ALA A 43 -0.63 -1.32 7.95
N THR A 44 -0.15 -1.85 6.82
CA THR A 44 0.75 -3.02 6.82
C THR A 44 2.14 -2.64 7.34
N ILE A 45 2.66 -1.48 6.93
CA ILE A 45 3.90 -0.92 7.45
C ILE A 45 3.83 -0.73 8.97
N ASP A 46 2.72 -0.21 9.51
CA ASP A 46 2.53 -0.05 10.95
C ASP A 46 2.56 -1.40 11.68
N ALA A 47 1.96 -2.45 11.09
CA ALA A 47 2.01 -3.80 11.65
C ALA A 47 3.43 -4.36 11.66
N ILE A 48 4.18 -4.16 10.56
CA ILE A 48 5.60 -4.54 10.46
C ILE A 48 6.42 -3.78 11.50
N TYR A 49 6.25 -2.45 11.61
CA TYR A 49 6.96 -1.63 12.58
C TYR A 49 6.66 -2.02 14.03
N SER A 50 5.41 -2.38 14.32
CA SER A 50 5.05 -2.91 15.65
C SER A 50 5.79 -4.22 15.94
N ALA A 51 5.95 -5.10 14.95
CA ALA A 51 6.66 -6.35 15.10
C ALA A 51 8.17 -6.13 15.27
N GLU A 52 8.73 -5.20 14.51
CA GLU A 52 10.11 -4.73 14.66
C GLU A 52 10.38 -4.20 16.07
N ARG A 53 9.46 -3.43 16.65
CA ARG A 53 9.59 -2.97 18.04
C ARG A 53 9.59 -4.11 19.06
N VAL A 54 8.87 -5.20 18.78
CA VAL A 54 8.89 -6.40 19.64
C VAL A 54 10.21 -7.15 19.45
N HIS A 55 10.72 -7.22 18.22
CA HIS A 55 12.02 -7.82 17.92
C HIS A 55 13.16 -7.05 18.61
N TYR A 56 13.17 -5.72 18.51
CA TYR A 56 14.15 -4.85 19.18
C TYR A 56 14.18 -5.06 20.70
N GLN A 57 13.02 -5.27 21.33
CA GLN A 57 12.96 -5.54 22.78
C GLN A 57 13.56 -6.90 23.16
N LYS A 58 13.63 -7.86 22.23
CA LYS A 58 14.19 -9.20 22.46
C LYS A 58 15.68 -9.27 22.14
N GLU A 59 16.06 -8.75 20.97
CA GLU A 59 17.40 -8.89 20.40
C GLU A 59 18.27 -7.64 20.57
N GLY A 60 17.70 -6.52 21.02
CA GLY A 60 18.42 -5.25 21.22
C GLY A 60 18.78 -4.50 19.93
N SER A 61 18.26 -4.94 18.78
CA SER A 61 18.42 -4.28 17.48
C SER A 61 17.22 -4.56 16.58
N PHE A 62 16.97 -3.71 15.59
CA PHE A 62 15.95 -3.97 14.59
C PHE A 62 16.38 -5.07 13.63
N TRP A 63 15.43 -5.88 13.19
CA TRP A 63 15.66 -6.77 12.07
C TRP A 63 15.57 -5.95 10.79
N PRO A 64 16.34 -6.29 9.77
CA PRO A 64 17.46 -7.23 9.78
C PRO A 64 18.73 -6.67 10.45
N SER A 65 19.35 -7.49 11.31
CA SER A 65 20.59 -7.15 12.02
C SER A 65 21.81 -7.73 11.28
N GLY A 66 22.60 -6.87 10.63
CA GLY A 66 23.94 -7.24 10.15
C GLY A 66 24.19 -7.20 8.65
N SER A 67 23.97 -6.07 7.99
CA SER A 67 24.40 -5.88 6.60
C SER A 67 25.19 -4.60 6.42
N THR A 68 26.37 -4.74 5.83
CA THR A 68 27.05 -3.67 5.09
C THR A 68 26.05 -3.02 4.11
N GLU A 69 26.13 -1.70 3.98
CA GLU A 69 25.12 -0.73 3.48
C GLU A 69 24.44 -0.94 2.10
N SER A 70 24.39 -2.12 1.49
CA SER A 70 23.91 -2.22 0.09
C SER A 70 23.02 -3.40 -0.30
N ASP A 71 22.79 -4.41 0.54
CA ASP A 71 21.94 -5.56 0.13
C ASP A 71 21.01 -6.02 1.26
N ILE A 72 20.07 -5.15 1.65
CA ILE A 72 18.82 -5.63 2.23
C ILE A 72 17.69 -5.13 1.35
N ASP A 73 17.70 -5.71 0.16
CA ASP A 73 16.49 -5.87 -0.60
C ASP A 73 15.88 -7.18 -0.10
N VAL A 74 15.05 -7.12 0.96
CA VAL A 74 14.06 -8.20 1.18
C VAL A 74 13.04 -8.05 0.05
N THR A 75 13.45 -8.53 -1.11
CA THR A 75 12.67 -8.73 -2.33
C THR A 75 12.74 -10.24 -2.52
N ASP A 76 11.71 -11.03 -2.24
CA ASP A 76 10.35 -10.93 -2.75
C ASP A 76 9.47 -11.84 -1.88
N GLY A 77 8.88 -11.31 -0.81
CA GLY A 77 7.96 -12.13 -0.02
C GLY A 77 7.67 -11.57 1.36
N THR A 78 6.38 -11.39 1.63
CA THR A 78 5.87 -11.28 3.00
C THR A 78 6.39 -12.41 3.89
N ASP A 79 6.74 -13.56 3.32
CA ASP A 79 7.15 -14.78 4.00
C ASP A 79 8.42 -14.63 4.85
N GLU A 80 9.43 -13.87 4.39
CA GLU A 80 10.64 -13.64 5.19
C GLU A 80 10.36 -12.72 6.38
N ILE A 81 9.54 -11.68 6.16
CA ILE A 81 9.09 -10.77 7.21
C ILE A 81 8.25 -11.53 8.24
N GLU A 82 7.30 -12.35 7.77
CA GLU A 82 6.46 -13.19 8.63
C GLU A 82 7.30 -14.15 9.49
N THR A 83 8.30 -14.79 8.90
CA THR A 83 9.13 -15.79 9.57
C THR A 83 10.06 -15.15 10.60
N ASN A 84 10.75 -14.06 10.25
CA ASN A 84 11.73 -13.41 11.13
C ASN A 84 11.08 -12.57 12.24
N LEU A 85 9.97 -11.90 11.93
CA LEU A 85 9.24 -11.06 12.90
C LEU A 85 8.13 -11.82 13.63
N GLY A 86 7.81 -13.05 13.21
CA GLY A 86 6.78 -13.88 13.83
C GLY A 86 5.36 -13.31 13.65
N ILE A 87 5.11 -12.62 12.55
CA ILE A 87 3.81 -12.04 12.20
C ILE A 87 3.15 -12.77 11.04
N LYS A 88 1.87 -12.48 10.83
CA LYS A 88 1.08 -12.93 9.68
C LYS A 88 0.55 -11.69 8.97
N LEU A 89 0.97 -11.49 7.73
CA LEU A 89 0.48 -10.44 6.85
C LEU A 89 -0.65 -10.99 5.98
N ASP A 90 -1.53 -10.11 5.53
CA ASP A 90 -2.61 -10.51 4.64
C ASP A 90 -2.04 -10.94 3.27
N PRO A 91 -2.27 -12.19 2.82
CA PRO A 91 -1.69 -12.71 1.58
C PRO A 91 -2.20 -11.96 0.34
N SER A 92 -3.35 -11.29 0.40
CA SER A 92 -3.82 -10.46 -0.71
C SER A 92 -2.94 -9.22 -0.92
N ILE A 93 -2.31 -8.70 0.13
CA ILE A 93 -1.39 -7.56 0.03
C ILE A 93 -0.09 -7.97 -0.65
N ALA A 94 0.39 -9.19 -0.43
CA ALA A 94 1.60 -9.73 -1.06
C ALA A 94 1.52 -9.84 -2.60
N ASN A 95 0.31 -9.84 -3.16
CA ASN A 95 0.08 -9.84 -4.62
C ASN A 95 0.22 -8.44 -5.22
N ASP A 96 -0.10 -7.40 -4.44
CA ASP A 96 -0.14 -6.02 -4.92
C ASP A 96 1.10 -5.21 -4.52
N TRP A 97 1.76 -5.56 -3.41
CA TRP A 97 2.86 -4.81 -2.82
C TRP A 97 4.07 -5.70 -2.50
N THR A 98 5.26 -5.11 -2.63
CA THR A 98 6.53 -5.62 -2.09
C THR A 98 6.95 -4.71 -0.94
N PHE A 99 7.25 -5.30 0.22
CA PHE A 99 7.73 -4.56 1.39
C PHE A 99 9.21 -4.83 1.61
N THR A 100 9.98 -3.77 1.77
CA THR A 100 11.42 -3.82 2.04
C THR A 100 11.70 -3.11 3.36
N ILE A 101 12.41 -3.76 4.27
CA ILE A 101 12.87 -3.17 5.54
C ILE A 101 14.36 -2.91 5.41
N ASN A 102 14.79 -1.67 5.65
CA ASN A 102 16.19 -1.27 5.58
C ASN A 102 16.61 -0.53 6.85
N ASN A 103 17.67 -1.02 7.50
CA ASN A 103 18.21 -0.42 8.72
C ASN A 103 19.47 0.45 8.46
N ALA A 104 19.97 0.51 7.22
CA ALA A 104 21.13 1.31 6.81
C ALA A 104 22.34 1.22 7.77
N GLY A 105 22.58 0.05 8.36
CA GLY A 105 23.63 -0.16 9.37
C GLY A 105 23.38 0.50 10.73
N ASN A 106 22.24 1.16 10.93
CA ASN A 106 21.81 1.75 12.19
C ASN A 106 20.91 0.77 12.96
N ALA A 107 21.38 0.32 14.13
CA ALA A 107 20.62 -0.61 14.98
C ALA A 107 19.32 -0.01 15.55
N ASP A 108 19.21 1.33 15.59
CA ASP A 108 18.12 2.08 16.23
C ASP A 108 17.18 2.76 15.23
N ALA A 109 17.44 2.66 13.93
CA ALA A 109 16.61 3.26 12.91
C ALA A 109 16.40 2.33 11.72
N LEU A 110 15.15 2.20 11.33
CA LEU A 110 14.69 1.47 10.17
C LEU A 110 13.85 2.35 9.23
N THR A 111 13.84 1.96 7.96
CA THR A 111 12.94 2.45 6.91
C THR A 111 12.18 1.27 6.34
N ILE A 112 10.85 1.33 6.35
CA ILE A 112 9.99 0.32 5.70
C ILE A 112 9.43 0.94 4.45
N THR A 113 9.71 0.36 3.29
CA THR A 113 9.20 0.83 2.00
C THR A 113 8.22 -0.18 1.45
N ALA A 114 7.05 0.29 1.03
CA ALA A 114 6.08 -0.48 0.26
C ALA A 114 6.10 0.00 -1.18
N ASN A 115 6.48 -0.88 -2.10
CA ASN A 115 6.48 -0.63 -3.54
C ASN A 115 5.38 -1.46 -4.20
N GLY A 116 4.54 -0.82 -5.01
CA GLY A 116 3.52 -1.53 -5.78
C GLY A 116 4.16 -2.44 -6.83
N LYS A 117 3.75 -3.71 -6.86
CA LYS A 117 4.25 -4.70 -7.82
C LYS A 117 3.90 -4.30 -9.25
N SER A 118 4.86 -4.46 -10.16
CA SER A 118 4.64 -4.19 -11.58
C SER A 118 3.54 -5.11 -12.13
N GLY A 119 2.49 -4.52 -12.72
CA GLY A 119 1.31 -5.25 -13.20
C GLY A 119 0.28 -5.61 -12.13
N GLY A 120 0.55 -5.31 -10.85
CA GLY A 120 -0.40 -5.47 -9.74
C GLY A 120 -1.33 -4.25 -9.56
N ASN A 121 -2.29 -4.34 -8.64
CA ASN A 121 -3.25 -3.24 -8.46
C ASN A 121 -2.61 -1.96 -7.89
N ALA A 122 -1.44 -2.05 -7.27
CA ALA A 122 -0.71 -0.90 -6.74
C ALA A 122 0.43 -0.42 -7.64
N ALA A 123 0.56 -0.94 -8.86
CA ALA A 123 1.65 -0.60 -9.78
C ALA A 123 1.85 0.93 -9.91
N GLY A 124 3.08 1.39 -9.72
CA GLY A 124 3.46 2.81 -9.78
C GLY A 124 3.25 3.60 -8.49
N LEU A 125 2.67 3.00 -7.44
CA LEU A 125 2.55 3.60 -6.12
C LEU A 125 3.73 3.17 -5.23
N SER A 126 4.19 4.07 -4.37
CA SER A 126 5.17 3.78 -3.34
C SER A 126 4.88 4.57 -2.07
N THR A 127 5.27 4.04 -0.92
CA THR A 127 5.29 4.79 0.33
C THR A 127 6.34 4.21 1.27
N SER A 128 7.06 5.09 1.97
CA SER A 128 8.09 4.72 2.94
C SER A 128 7.78 5.31 4.31
N PHE A 129 8.01 4.53 5.35
CA PHE A 129 7.97 4.96 6.74
C PHE A 129 9.38 5.07 7.30
N TYR A 130 9.67 6.20 7.94
CA TYR A 130 10.94 6.46 8.60
C TYR A 130 10.76 6.43 10.12
N SER A 131 11.37 5.46 10.79
CA SER A 131 11.20 5.27 12.24
C SER A 131 11.84 6.36 13.11
N ASN A 132 12.87 7.06 12.60
CA ASN A 132 13.54 8.15 13.30
C ASN A 132 12.66 9.41 13.43
N SER A 133 11.83 9.69 12.43
CA SER A 133 10.91 10.83 12.40
C SER A 133 9.46 10.43 12.66
N GLY A 134 9.13 9.14 12.56
CA GLY A 134 7.76 8.64 12.64
C GLY A 134 6.87 9.11 11.49
N THR A 135 7.47 9.47 10.35
CA THR A 135 6.77 10.07 9.20
C THR A 135 6.69 9.13 8.02
N PHE A 136 5.60 9.23 7.27
CA PHE A 136 5.47 8.64 5.95
C PHE A 136 5.90 9.62 4.85
N SER A 137 6.58 9.12 3.83
CA SER A 137 6.76 9.78 2.53
C SER A 137 6.12 8.92 1.45
N ASN A 138 5.59 9.56 0.42
CA ASN A 138 5.19 8.91 -0.83
C ASN A 138 6.22 9.24 -1.91
#